data_AF-A0AAN7QCV3-F1
#
_entry.id   AF-A0AAN7QCV3-F1
#
_cell.length_a   1.000
_cell.length_b   1.000
_cell.length_c   1.000
_cell.angle_alpha   90.00
_cell.angle_beta   90.00
_cell.angle_gamma   90.00
#
_symmetry.space_group_name_H-M   'P 1'
#
loop_
_entity.id
_entity.type
_entity.pdbx_description
1 polymer ?
#
loop_
_entity_poly.entity_id
_entity_poly.type
_entity_poly.pdbx_seq_one_letter_code
_entity_poly.pdbx_strand_id
1 'polypeptide(L)'
;MTFSRILPCFLLLALQPATPIAAASLFNVTAVLSAHTGLSAFTALLSGTAIPSDLASRTSLTIFAVPDSFLPASADLTSHLPPSSLADVIRYHVILEYLSPADLLKIPPSGSLFTTLFQTTGRATSDFGSVNITRNPSDNLVSIHSPAPFSPYNATVLGLVETFPYNLSIFSVSSILVPYGSDLTASETAPSSGLNITKALIDGHNFNVVASMLAASGVVEEFQADEGGAGITLFVPTDTAFSELPSSGSFQSLPADKKSVVLKYHVLHSYYPLGFLESMVNPLQPTLATEAMGAGSFTLNISRVNGSLAIDTGIVLASVTQTVIDENPVAIFGVSKVLLPREFFNKHSTVSTMSSGSAMSSSPLPDTAAMSPGSSSPGYGGEPSHVSSPPGESTGAADIIVRKLILGLCCILMHFVV
;
A
#
# COMPACT_ATOMS: atom_id res chain seq x y z
N MET A 1 -74.76 -9.25 53.85
CA MET A 1 -74.33 -9.71 52.51
C MET A 1 -74.01 -8.47 51.70
N THR A 2 -72.86 -8.21 51.07
CA THR A 2 -71.51 -8.80 51.01
C THR A 2 -70.90 -8.15 49.76
N PHE A 3 -69.70 -7.54 49.86
CA PHE A 3 -68.74 -7.31 48.76
C PHE A 3 -69.19 -6.41 47.57
N SER A 4 -68.36 -5.65 46.86
CA SER A 4 -66.92 -5.39 46.91
C SER A 4 -66.64 -4.11 46.11
N ARG A 5 -65.60 -3.39 46.53
CA ARG A 5 -64.88 -2.38 45.75
C ARG A 5 -64.29 -3.01 44.48
N ILE A 6 -64.33 -2.31 43.34
CA ILE A 6 -63.33 -2.47 42.27
C ILE A 6 -62.93 -1.07 41.77
N LEU A 7 -61.71 -0.72 42.14
CA LEU A 7 -60.88 0.40 41.73
C LEU A 7 -60.37 0.16 40.29
N PRO A 8 -60.09 1.21 39.48
CA PRO A 8 -59.68 1.06 38.09
C PRO A 8 -58.24 0.53 38.03
N CYS A 9 -58.01 -0.48 37.20
CA CYS A 9 -56.67 -1.04 37.01
C CYS A 9 -56.55 -1.57 35.58
N PHE A 10 -56.33 -0.69 34.61
CA PHE A 10 -55.79 -1.07 33.29
C PHE A 10 -55.35 0.19 32.52
N LEU A 11 -54.24 0.80 32.94
CA LEU A 11 -53.36 1.53 32.02
C LEU A 11 -51.96 1.72 32.64
N LEU A 12 -51.21 0.64 32.73
CA LEU A 12 -49.74 0.68 32.86
C LEU A 12 -49.18 -0.27 31.80
N LEU A 13 -49.33 0.11 30.53
CA LEU A 13 -48.48 -0.44 29.49
C LEU A 13 -47.13 0.24 29.66
N ALA A 14 -46.14 -0.55 30.08
CA ALA A 14 -44.79 -0.13 30.38
C ALA A 14 -44.20 0.70 29.23
N LEU A 15 -44.11 2.01 29.45
CA LEU A 15 -43.21 2.88 28.70
C LEU A 15 -41.80 2.54 29.18
N GLN A 16 -41.16 1.54 28.54
CA GLN A 16 -39.74 1.30 28.77
C GLN A 16 -39.00 2.57 28.33
N PRO A 17 -38.20 3.21 29.20
CA PRO A 17 -37.34 4.28 28.75
C PRO A 17 -36.38 3.67 27.73
N ALA A 18 -36.43 4.18 26.50
CA ALA A 18 -35.36 3.95 25.54
C ALA A 18 -34.08 4.48 26.19
N THR A 19 -33.27 3.56 26.71
CA THR A 19 -31.95 3.89 27.21
C THR A 19 -31.17 4.48 26.04
N PRO A 20 -30.65 5.72 26.13
CA PRO A 20 -29.71 6.18 25.12
C PRO A 20 -28.54 5.21 25.13
N ILE A 21 -28.26 4.60 23.99
CA ILE A 21 -27.07 3.75 23.79
C ILE A 21 -25.88 4.71 23.82
N ALA A 22 -25.36 4.95 25.02
CA ALA A 22 -24.10 5.62 25.26
C ALA A 22 -23.21 4.64 26.01
N ALA A 23 -22.42 3.89 25.25
CA ALA A 23 -21.16 3.33 25.71
C ALA A 23 -20.34 2.97 24.46
N ALA A 24 -19.50 3.91 24.00
CA ALA A 24 -18.28 3.52 23.31
C ALA A 24 -17.38 2.85 24.35
N SER A 25 -17.66 1.58 24.67
CA SER A 25 -16.71 0.78 25.42
C SER A 25 -15.52 0.54 24.49
N LEU A 26 -14.33 0.94 24.94
CA LEU A 26 -13.09 0.44 24.37
C LEU A 26 -13.13 -1.08 24.53
N PHE A 27 -13.49 -1.80 23.47
CA PHE A 27 -13.62 -3.24 23.51
C PHE A 27 -12.23 -3.84 23.32
N ASN A 28 -11.84 -4.73 24.24
CA ASN A 28 -10.58 -5.43 24.11
C ASN A 28 -10.80 -6.67 23.22
N VAL A 29 -10.46 -6.53 21.93
CA VAL A 29 -10.59 -7.62 20.94
C VAL A 29 -9.86 -8.88 21.38
N THR A 30 -8.66 -8.73 21.96
CA THR A 30 -7.89 -9.87 22.46
C THR A 30 -8.62 -10.60 23.57
N ALA A 31 -9.31 -9.88 24.46
CA ALA A 31 -10.12 -10.50 25.51
C ALA A 31 -11.30 -11.31 24.92
N VAL A 32 -11.96 -10.79 23.89
CA VAL A 32 -13.05 -11.48 23.19
C VAL A 32 -12.54 -12.76 22.50
N LEU A 33 -11.42 -12.68 21.78
CA LEU A 33 -10.81 -13.83 21.12
C LEU A 33 -10.31 -14.87 22.13
N SER A 34 -9.73 -14.44 23.26
CA SER A 34 -9.23 -15.34 24.31
C SER A 34 -10.32 -16.15 25.02
N ALA A 35 -11.58 -15.72 24.94
CA ALA A 35 -12.72 -16.49 25.47
C ALA A 35 -13.00 -17.75 24.63
N HIS A 36 -12.46 -17.83 23.41
CA HIS A 36 -12.69 -18.91 22.47
C HIS A 36 -11.50 -19.85 22.41
N THR A 37 -11.60 -21.02 23.05
CA THR A 37 -10.50 -21.99 23.15
C THR A 37 -10.03 -22.55 21.80
N GLY A 38 -10.88 -22.53 20.77
CA GLY A 38 -10.53 -22.99 19.41
C GLY A 38 -9.85 -21.95 18.53
N LEU A 39 -9.62 -20.74 19.04
CA LEU A 39 -8.88 -19.66 18.37
C LEU A 39 -7.60 -19.30 19.12
N SER A 40 -7.10 -20.20 19.98
CA SER A 40 -6.05 -19.90 20.93
C SER A 40 -4.73 -19.53 20.25
N ALA A 41 -4.38 -20.22 19.16
CA ALA A 41 -3.15 -19.95 18.43
C ALA A 41 -3.27 -18.65 17.61
N PHE A 42 -4.40 -18.37 16.97
CA PHE A 42 -4.63 -17.07 16.30
C PHE A 42 -4.57 -15.91 17.31
N THR A 43 -5.14 -16.09 18.50
CA THR A 43 -5.09 -15.10 19.59
C THR A 43 -3.66 -14.86 20.06
N ALA A 44 -2.83 -15.90 20.14
CA ALA A 44 -1.41 -15.78 20.48
C ALA A 44 -0.64 -14.99 19.42
N LEU A 45 -0.88 -15.25 18.12
CA LEU A 45 -0.27 -14.48 17.02
C LEU A 45 -0.66 -13.01 17.07
N LEU A 46 -1.94 -12.71 17.31
CA LEU A 46 -2.42 -11.34 17.44
C LEU A 46 -1.79 -10.62 18.65
N SER A 47 -1.68 -11.31 19.79
CA SER A 47 -1.11 -10.77 21.02
C SER A 47 0.41 -10.55 20.96
N GLY A 48 1.11 -11.31 20.11
CA GLY A 48 2.55 -11.18 19.89
C GLY A 48 2.95 -9.97 19.03
N THR A 49 1.99 -9.18 18.55
CA THR A 49 2.23 -8.04 17.64
C THR A 49 1.71 -6.72 18.23
N ALA A 50 2.00 -5.60 17.58
CA ALA A 50 1.47 -4.26 17.94
C ALA A 50 0.01 -4.03 17.47
N ILE A 51 -0.68 -5.05 16.95
CA ILE A 51 -2.03 -4.93 16.39
C ILE A 51 -3.10 -4.67 17.46
N PRO A 52 -3.06 -5.21 18.69
CA PRO A 52 -4.07 -4.93 19.71
C PRO A 52 -4.25 -3.43 20.00
N SER A 53 -3.16 -2.66 20.02
CA SER A 53 -3.21 -1.20 20.15
C SER A 53 -3.83 -0.52 18.92
N ASP A 54 -3.54 -1.00 17.72
CA ASP A 54 -4.12 -0.50 16.48
C ASP A 54 -5.64 -0.72 16.47
N LEU A 55 -6.09 -1.89 16.92
CA LEU A 55 -7.51 -2.27 17.01
C LEU A 55 -8.26 -1.49 18.09
N ALA A 56 -7.64 -1.22 19.24
CA ALA A 56 -8.26 -0.48 20.34
C ALA A 56 -8.66 0.95 19.96
N SER A 57 -8.02 1.52 18.94
CA SER A 57 -8.31 2.86 18.41
C SER A 57 -9.44 2.89 17.37
N ARG A 58 -10.00 1.73 16.99
CA ARG A 58 -10.91 1.61 15.84
C ARG A 58 -12.25 1.00 16.25
N THR A 59 -13.29 1.39 15.53
CA THR A 59 -14.65 0.83 15.64
C THR A 59 -15.09 0.30 14.27
N SER A 60 -16.15 -0.50 14.26
CA SER A 60 -16.75 -1.07 13.04
C SER A 60 -15.77 -1.96 12.29
N LEU A 61 -15.30 -3.01 12.95
CA LEU A 61 -14.32 -3.95 12.43
C LEU A 61 -14.96 -5.30 12.11
N THR A 62 -14.38 -6.00 11.13
CA THR A 62 -14.64 -7.43 10.89
C THR A 62 -13.32 -8.17 10.93
N ILE A 63 -13.24 -9.22 11.75
CA ILE A 63 -12.02 -10.02 11.93
C ILE A 63 -12.28 -11.43 11.42
N PHE A 64 -11.44 -11.88 10.50
CA PHE A 64 -11.39 -13.27 10.07
C PHE A 64 -10.38 -14.03 10.94
N ALA A 65 -10.88 -14.79 11.90
CA ALA A 65 -10.05 -15.61 12.76
C ALA A 65 -9.86 -17.00 12.15
N VAL A 66 -8.63 -17.51 12.18
CA VAL A 66 -8.32 -18.86 11.71
C VAL A 66 -8.41 -19.82 12.90
N PRO A 67 -9.28 -20.85 12.87
CA PRO A 67 -9.35 -21.84 13.95
C PRO A 67 -8.08 -22.68 14.07
N ASP A 68 -7.81 -23.14 15.29
CA ASP A 68 -6.64 -23.96 15.61
C ASP A 68 -6.57 -25.26 14.81
N SER A 69 -7.68 -25.75 14.26
CA SER A 69 -7.70 -26.92 13.35
C SER A 69 -7.12 -26.63 11.95
N PHE A 70 -7.13 -25.37 11.51
CA PHE A 70 -6.61 -24.92 10.21
C PHE A 70 -5.22 -24.27 10.33
N LEU A 71 -4.78 -23.97 11.57
CA LEU A 71 -3.46 -23.42 11.85
C LEU A 71 -2.27 -24.38 11.71
N PRO A 72 -2.30 -25.69 12.04
CA PRO A 72 -1.14 -26.55 11.86
C PRO A 72 -0.76 -26.79 10.39
N ALA A 73 -1.71 -26.65 9.45
CA ALA A 73 -1.41 -26.60 8.01
C ALA A 73 -0.79 -25.27 7.56
N SER A 74 -0.77 -24.27 8.44
CA SER A 74 -0.29 -22.91 8.18
C SER A 74 0.71 -22.41 9.24
N ALA A 75 1.15 -23.27 10.15
CA ALA A 75 2.09 -22.96 11.24
C ALA A 75 3.54 -22.94 10.74
N ASP A 76 3.87 -23.77 9.74
CA ASP A 76 5.13 -23.64 8.96
C ASP A 76 5.30 -22.21 8.45
N LEU A 77 4.20 -21.63 7.95
CA LEU A 77 4.19 -20.28 7.41
C LEU A 77 4.49 -19.20 8.46
N THR A 78 4.34 -19.45 9.77
CA THR A 78 4.54 -18.42 10.80
C THR A 78 5.86 -18.55 11.56
N SER A 79 6.48 -19.73 11.54
CA SER A 79 7.73 -20.00 12.28
C SER A 79 8.96 -19.36 11.62
N HIS A 80 8.90 -19.10 10.31
CA HIS A 80 9.98 -18.55 9.49
C HIS A 80 9.79 -17.08 9.10
N LEU A 81 8.69 -16.44 9.50
CA LEU A 81 8.42 -15.05 9.12
C LEU A 81 9.14 -14.05 10.03
N PRO A 82 9.70 -12.96 9.46
CA PRO A 82 10.09 -11.82 10.26
C PRO A 82 8.83 -11.23 10.94
N PRO A 83 8.96 -10.67 12.15
CA PRO A 83 7.83 -10.15 12.93
C PRO A 83 6.99 -9.09 12.19
N SER A 84 7.61 -8.34 11.27
CA SER A 84 6.94 -7.36 10.41
C SER A 84 5.95 -8.02 9.44
N SER A 85 6.37 -9.09 8.76
CA SER A 85 5.54 -9.82 7.80
C SER A 85 4.40 -10.55 8.49
N LEU A 86 4.65 -11.16 9.66
CA LEU A 86 3.58 -11.76 10.46
C LEU A 86 2.52 -10.73 10.83
N ALA A 87 2.94 -9.54 11.27
CA ALA A 87 2.00 -8.48 11.60
C ALA A 87 1.18 -8.01 10.39
N ASP A 88 1.74 -8.07 9.17
CA ASP A 88 1.02 -7.72 7.94
C ASP A 88 -0.02 -8.75 7.56
N VAL A 89 0.30 -10.02 7.72
CA VAL A 89 -0.65 -11.12 7.55
C VAL A 89 -1.83 -10.97 8.49
N ILE A 90 -1.56 -10.73 9.79
CA ILE A 90 -2.65 -10.54 10.75
C ILE A 90 -3.46 -9.26 10.45
N ARG A 91 -2.81 -8.17 10.01
CA ARG A 91 -3.53 -6.96 9.56
C ARG A 91 -4.41 -7.21 8.34
N TYR A 92 -4.04 -8.14 7.47
CA TYR A 92 -4.84 -8.52 6.30
C TYR A 92 -6.11 -9.30 6.67
N HIS A 93 -6.17 -9.91 7.86
CA HIS A 93 -7.37 -10.57 8.38
C HIS A 93 -8.40 -9.61 8.99
N VAL A 94 -8.08 -8.32 9.11
CA VAL A 94 -8.94 -7.32 9.76
C VAL A 94 -9.47 -6.35 8.71
N ILE A 95 -10.78 -6.39 8.45
CA ILE A 95 -11.47 -5.38 7.63
C ILE A 95 -11.86 -4.19 8.50
N LEU A 96 -11.77 -2.99 7.92
CA LEU A 96 -12.12 -1.71 8.53
C LEU A 96 -13.60 -1.33 8.38
N GLU A 97 -14.47 -2.34 8.27
CA GLU A 97 -15.90 -2.20 8.14
C GLU A 97 -16.58 -3.33 8.92
N TYR A 98 -17.73 -3.04 9.53
CA TYR A 98 -18.55 -4.03 10.21
C TYR A 98 -19.43 -4.76 9.18
N LEU A 99 -19.25 -6.07 9.05
CA LEU A 99 -20.07 -6.93 8.20
C LEU A 99 -20.94 -7.83 9.07
N SER A 100 -22.26 -7.73 8.94
CA SER A 100 -23.15 -8.70 9.57
C SER A 100 -23.24 -9.99 8.72
N PRO A 101 -23.68 -11.12 9.30
CA PRO A 101 -23.97 -12.32 8.51
C PRO A 101 -24.95 -12.06 7.36
N ALA A 102 -25.89 -11.12 7.53
CA ALA A 102 -26.83 -10.73 6.49
C ALA A 102 -26.16 -9.94 5.36
N ASP A 103 -25.09 -9.21 5.64
CA ASP A 103 -24.36 -8.44 4.64
C ASP A 103 -23.48 -9.35 3.79
N LEU A 104 -22.84 -10.36 4.40
CA LEU A 104 -22.10 -11.40 3.66
C LEU A 104 -22.99 -12.14 2.64
N LEU A 105 -24.28 -12.33 2.94
CA LEU A 105 -25.23 -12.95 2.03
C LEU A 105 -25.65 -12.06 0.86
N LYS A 106 -25.50 -10.74 0.97
CA LYS A 106 -25.80 -9.77 -0.10
C LYS A 106 -24.63 -9.56 -1.06
N ILE A 107 -23.46 -10.12 -0.76
CA ILE A 107 -22.28 -9.99 -1.60
C ILE A 107 -22.56 -10.62 -2.97
N PRO A 108 -22.27 -9.90 -4.07
CA PRO A 108 -22.52 -10.42 -5.40
C PRO A 108 -21.48 -11.48 -5.80
N PRO A 109 -21.80 -12.35 -6.79
CA PRO A 109 -20.84 -13.31 -7.32
C PRO A 109 -19.67 -12.65 -8.05
N SER A 110 -19.82 -11.41 -8.52
CA SER A 110 -18.72 -10.60 -9.07
C SER A 110 -17.69 -10.18 -8.02
N GLY A 111 -18.02 -10.31 -6.74
CA GLY A 111 -17.17 -9.88 -5.63
C GLY A 111 -17.41 -8.43 -5.21
N SER A 112 -16.99 -8.14 -3.99
CA SER A 112 -16.96 -6.80 -3.40
C SER A 112 -15.62 -6.61 -2.68
N LEU A 113 -15.03 -5.43 -2.86
CA LEU A 113 -13.72 -5.10 -2.32
C LEU A 113 -13.86 -4.46 -0.94
N PHE A 114 -13.08 -4.93 0.03
CA PHE A 114 -13.09 -4.44 1.40
C PHE A 114 -11.67 -4.10 1.87
N THR A 115 -11.51 -2.89 2.38
CA THR A 115 -10.23 -2.38 2.87
C THR A 115 -9.83 -3.05 4.18
N THR A 116 -8.63 -3.63 4.22
CA THR A 116 -8.09 -4.20 5.46
C THR A 116 -7.24 -3.22 6.24
N LEU A 117 -6.90 -3.57 7.48
CA LEU A 117 -5.95 -2.83 8.30
C LEU A 117 -4.57 -2.78 7.64
N PHE A 118 -4.20 -3.79 6.84
CA PHE A 118 -2.91 -3.82 6.13
C PHE A 118 -2.82 -2.71 5.08
N GLN A 119 -3.90 -2.39 4.37
CA GLN A 119 -3.93 -1.26 3.42
C GLN A 119 -3.53 0.06 4.09
N THR A 120 -3.89 0.26 5.37
CA THR A 120 -3.60 1.51 6.10
C THR A 120 -2.14 1.67 6.49
N THR A 121 -1.32 0.63 6.34
CA THR A 121 0.12 0.70 6.57
C THR A 121 0.86 1.43 5.43
N GLY A 122 0.21 1.56 4.26
CA GLY A 122 0.85 2.08 3.04
C GLY A 122 1.88 1.14 2.42
N ARG A 123 2.07 -0.09 2.95
CA ARG A 123 2.94 -1.12 2.38
C ARG A 123 2.30 -1.89 1.21
N ALA A 124 0.97 -1.90 1.16
CA ALA A 124 0.24 -2.57 0.09
C ALA A 124 0.38 -1.84 -1.24
N THR A 125 0.62 -2.58 -2.32
CA THR A 125 0.61 -2.04 -3.69
C THR A 125 -0.83 -1.82 -4.16
N SER A 126 -1.18 -0.59 -4.55
CA SER A 126 -2.52 -0.25 -5.04
C SER A 126 -3.61 -0.70 -4.05
N ASP A 127 -4.55 -1.53 -4.50
CA ASP A 127 -5.66 -2.05 -3.69
C ASP A 127 -5.41 -3.48 -3.19
N PHE A 128 -4.18 -3.99 -3.31
CA PHE A 128 -3.86 -5.37 -2.90
C PHE A 128 -3.82 -5.59 -1.39
N GLY A 129 -3.85 -4.52 -0.61
CA GLY A 129 -4.09 -4.57 0.82
C GLY A 129 -5.58 -4.66 1.16
N SER A 130 -6.47 -4.62 0.17
CA SER A 130 -7.89 -4.97 0.34
C SER A 130 -8.10 -6.45 0.07
N VAL A 131 -9.22 -6.99 0.57
CA VAL A 131 -9.69 -8.35 0.25
C VAL A 131 -10.91 -8.27 -0.65
N ASN A 132 -10.98 -9.14 -1.64
CA ASN A 132 -12.19 -9.34 -2.43
C ASN A 132 -12.98 -10.49 -1.83
N ILE A 133 -14.22 -10.22 -1.47
CA ILE A 133 -15.14 -11.21 -0.94
C ILE A 133 -16.17 -11.52 -2.02
N THR A 134 -16.29 -12.78 -2.39
CA THR A 134 -17.21 -13.28 -3.40
C THR A 134 -18.19 -14.27 -2.77
N ARG A 135 -19.40 -14.35 -3.34
CA ARG A 135 -20.40 -15.33 -2.96
C ARG A 135 -20.71 -16.24 -4.14
N ASN A 136 -20.47 -17.53 -3.99
CA ASN A 136 -20.82 -18.49 -5.02
C ASN A 136 -22.34 -18.80 -4.94
N PRO A 137 -23.11 -18.57 -6.03
CA PRO A 137 -24.56 -18.76 -6.02
C PRO A 137 -24.97 -20.23 -5.98
N SER A 138 -24.08 -21.17 -6.30
CA SER A 138 -24.39 -22.60 -6.38
C SER A 138 -24.38 -23.29 -5.01
N ASP A 139 -23.45 -22.94 -4.13
CA ASP A 139 -23.26 -23.52 -2.79
C ASP A 139 -23.54 -22.51 -1.65
N ASN A 140 -23.79 -21.23 -2.00
CA ASN A 140 -23.91 -20.10 -1.08
C ASN A 140 -22.67 -19.85 -0.20
N LEU A 141 -21.52 -20.41 -0.58
CA LEU A 141 -20.27 -20.19 0.15
C LEU A 141 -19.72 -18.80 -0.11
N VAL A 142 -19.19 -18.19 0.95
CA VAL A 142 -18.52 -16.89 0.91
C VAL A 142 -17.02 -17.15 0.93
N SER A 143 -16.35 -16.73 -0.13
CA SER A 143 -14.92 -16.89 -0.34
C SER A 143 -14.25 -15.54 -0.25
N ILE A 144 -13.09 -15.51 0.40
CA ILE A 144 -12.24 -14.34 0.57
C ILE A 144 -10.95 -14.63 -0.18
N HIS A 145 -10.54 -13.71 -1.02
CA HIS A 145 -9.30 -13.82 -1.78
C HIS A 145 -8.67 -12.45 -1.99
N SER A 146 -7.39 -12.44 -2.33
CA SER A 146 -6.76 -11.20 -2.77
C SER A 146 -7.40 -10.72 -4.09
N PRO A 147 -7.57 -9.40 -4.29
CA PRO A 147 -7.94 -8.83 -5.59
C PRO A 147 -6.82 -8.95 -6.62
N ALA A 148 -5.61 -9.33 -6.21
CA ALA A 148 -4.50 -9.55 -7.13
C ALA A 148 -4.78 -10.74 -8.07
N PRO A 149 -4.41 -10.63 -9.36
CA PRO A 149 -4.56 -11.71 -10.32
C PRO A 149 -3.70 -12.92 -9.90
N PHE A 150 -4.26 -14.13 -10.01
CA PHE A 150 -3.58 -15.41 -9.71
C PHE A 150 -3.17 -15.63 -8.25
N SER A 151 -3.81 -14.97 -7.28
CA SER A 151 -3.60 -15.28 -5.86
C SER A 151 -3.97 -16.74 -5.54
N PRO A 152 -3.01 -17.59 -5.11
CA PRO A 152 -3.29 -18.98 -4.76
C PRO A 152 -4.00 -19.12 -3.40
N TYR A 153 -3.96 -18.06 -2.58
CA TYR A 153 -4.54 -18.03 -1.25
C TYR A 153 -5.99 -17.57 -1.30
N ASN A 154 -6.89 -18.53 -1.09
CA ASN A 154 -8.30 -18.30 -0.85
C ASN A 154 -8.70 -18.89 0.51
N ALA A 155 -9.64 -18.24 1.18
CA ALA A 155 -10.23 -18.77 2.41
C ALA A 155 -11.75 -18.70 2.31
N THR A 156 -12.41 -19.75 2.78
CA THR A 156 -13.87 -19.77 2.88
C THR A 156 -14.29 -19.37 4.28
N VAL A 157 -15.33 -18.55 4.39
CA VAL A 157 -15.95 -18.19 5.66
C VAL A 157 -16.74 -19.40 6.17
N LEU A 158 -16.34 -19.91 7.34
CA LEU A 158 -16.95 -21.08 7.96
C LEU A 158 -18.19 -20.71 8.79
N GLY A 159 -18.17 -19.56 9.47
CA GLY A 159 -19.31 -19.10 10.26
C GLY A 159 -18.99 -17.90 11.15
N LEU A 160 -20.03 -17.34 11.78
CA LEU A 160 -19.90 -16.30 12.79
C LEU A 160 -19.43 -16.92 14.11
N VAL A 161 -18.39 -16.37 14.70
CA VAL A 161 -17.90 -16.71 16.04
C VAL A 161 -18.57 -15.81 17.07
N GLU A 162 -18.42 -14.50 16.92
CA GLU A 162 -18.92 -13.51 17.87
C GLU A 162 -19.31 -12.23 17.13
N THR A 163 -20.31 -11.50 17.65
CA THR A 163 -20.68 -10.20 17.10
C THR A 163 -21.11 -9.21 18.17
N PHE A 164 -20.64 -7.98 18.02
CA PHE A 164 -21.07 -6.78 18.71
C PHE A 164 -21.60 -5.83 17.65
N PRO A 165 -22.94 -5.69 17.51
CA PRO A 165 -23.56 -4.95 16.42
C PRO A 165 -22.93 -3.57 16.21
N TYR A 166 -22.62 -3.27 14.94
CA TYR A 166 -21.99 -2.04 14.46
C TYR A 166 -20.53 -1.81 14.87
N ASN A 167 -19.99 -2.58 15.82
CA ASN A 167 -18.66 -2.38 16.37
C ASN A 167 -17.66 -3.46 15.96
N LEU A 168 -18.02 -4.74 16.10
CA LEU A 168 -17.10 -5.85 15.85
C LEU A 168 -17.88 -7.06 15.37
N SER A 169 -17.40 -7.71 14.32
CA SER A 169 -17.81 -9.06 13.97
C SER A 169 -16.57 -9.95 13.83
N ILE A 170 -16.67 -11.19 14.29
CA ILE A 170 -15.59 -12.17 14.20
C ILE A 170 -16.15 -13.38 13.45
N PHE A 171 -15.53 -13.71 12.33
CA PHE A 171 -15.86 -14.88 11.53
C PHE A 171 -14.70 -15.86 11.53
N SER A 172 -15.00 -17.16 11.54
CA SER A 172 -14.01 -18.20 11.33
C SER A 172 -13.77 -18.42 9.84
N VAL A 173 -12.51 -18.64 9.45
CA VAL A 173 -12.13 -18.91 8.06
C VAL A 173 -11.29 -20.19 7.94
N SER A 174 -11.31 -20.80 6.76
CA SER A 174 -10.66 -22.09 6.51
C SER A 174 -9.14 -22.04 6.29
N SER A 175 -8.55 -20.86 6.13
CA SER A 175 -7.11 -20.70 5.85
C SER A 175 -6.62 -19.30 6.24
N ILE A 176 -5.30 -19.15 6.40
CA ILE A 176 -4.64 -17.85 6.56
C ILE A 176 -4.80 -17.04 5.27
N LEU A 177 -5.28 -15.80 5.42
CA LEU A 177 -5.29 -14.78 4.38
C LEU A 177 -3.91 -14.15 4.25
N VAL A 178 -3.33 -14.25 3.06
CA VAL A 178 -2.00 -13.75 2.76
C VAL A 178 -2.11 -12.54 1.82
N PRO A 179 -1.57 -11.36 2.19
CA PRO A 179 -1.52 -10.23 1.28
C PRO A 179 -0.68 -10.56 0.03
N TYR A 180 -1.02 -9.95 -1.10
CA TYR A 180 -0.21 -10.10 -2.31
C TYR A 180 1.16 -9.44 -2.12
N GLY A 181 2.22 -10.11 -2.58
CA GLY A 181 3.60 -9.66 -2.42
C GLY A 181 4.22 -9.97 -1.06
N SER A 182 3.45 -10.47 -0.09
CA SER A 182 4.00 -11.12 1.11
C SER A 182 3.97 -12.63 0.88
N ASP A 183 5.01 -13.19 0.25
CA ASP A 183 5.04 -14.64 0.07
C ASP A 183 5.40 -15.32 1.41
N LEU A 184 4.41 -15.97 2.02
CA LEU A 184 4.59 -16.76 3.25
C LEU A 184 4.94 -18.23 2.96
N THR A 185 4.99 -18.64 1.68
CA THR A 185 5.44 -19.99 1.27
C THR A 185 6.84 -20.00 0.67
N ALA A 186 7.53 -18.88 0.77
CA ALA A 186 8.85 -18.72 0.20
C ALA A 186 9.96 -19.45 0.97
N SER A 187 9.68 -19.82 2.23
CA SER A 187 10.46 -20.81 2.95
C SER A 187 9.71 -22.13 2.84
N GLU A 188 10.30 -23.11 2.13
CA GLU A 188 10.02 -24.56 2.22
C GLU A 188 9.47 -25.31 0.99
N THR A 189 9.54 -24.80 -0.25
CA THR A 189 9.69 -25.72 -1.42
C THR A 189 10.34 -25.15 -2.68
N ALA A 190 10.63 -23.85 -2.77
CA ALA A 190 11.61 -23.43 -3.77
C ALA A 190 12.96 -23.99 -3.29
N PRO A 191 13.66 -24.86 -4.05
CA PRO A 191 15.09 -24.99 -3.80
C PRO A 191 15.60 -23.56 -3.77
N SER A 192 16.39 -23.18 -2.75
CA SER A 192 17.33 -22.08 -2.94
C SER A 192 18.00 -22.45 -4.24
N SER A 193 17.66 -21.76 -5.34
CA SER A 193 18.25 -22.12 -6.62
C SER A 193 19.73 -22.09 -6.30
N GLY A 194 20.45 -23.21 -6.48
CA GLY A 194 21.91 -23.25 -6.28
C GLY A 194 22.64 -22.33 -7.29
N LEU A 195 21.89 -21.36 -7.81
CA LEU A 195 22.14 -20.38 -8.80
C LEU A 195 22.83 -19.22 -8.11
N ASN A 196 24.14 -19.27 -8.21
CA ASN A 196 24.94 -18.11 -7.88
C ASN A 196 24.65 -17.02 -8.93
N ILE A 197 23.93 -15.96 -8.53
CA ILE A 197 23.58 -14.81 -9.40
C ILE A 197 24.79 -14.33 -10.18
N THR A 198 25.93 -14.13 -9.51
CA THR A 198 27.18 -13.67 -10.13
C THR A 198 27.66 -14.65 -11.20
N LYS A 199 27.61 -15.96 -10.93
CA LYS A 199 27.97 -16.99 -11.91
C LYS A 199 27.05 -16.94 -13.13
N ALA A 200 25.74 -16.83 -12.93
CA ALA A 200 24.79 -16.74 -14.04
C ALA A 200 25.03 -15.50 -14.93
N LEU A 201 25.42 -14.38 -14.32
CA LEU A 201 25.80 -13.17 -15.06
C LEU A 201 27.08 -13.35 -15.89
N ILE A 202 28.08 -14.04 -15.34
CA ILE A 202 29.32 -14.36 -16.06
C ILE A 202 29.05 -15.32 -17.22
N ASP A 203 28.23 -16.36 -16.99
CA ASP A 203 27.84 -17.33 -18.02
C ASP A 203 26.98 -16.65 -19.13
N GLY A 204 26.27 -15.56 -18.81
CA GLY A 204 25.57 -14.69 -19.77
C GLY A 204 26.47 -13.75 -20.59
N HIS A 205 27.80 -13.80 -20.40
CA HIS A 205 28.89 -13.14 -21.12
C HIS A 205 28.92 -11.60 -21.21
N ASN A 206 27.79 -10.90 -21.11
CA ASN A 206 27.69 -9.44 -21.31
C ASN A 206 27.51 -8.63 -20.02
N PHE A 207 27.78 -9.23 -18.85
CA PHE A 207 27.46 -8.67 -17.55
C PHE A 207 28.64 -8.68 -16.57
N ASN A 208 29.88 -8.67 -17.08
CA ASN A 208 31.09 -8.79 -16.26
C ASN A 208 31.26 -7.59 -15.31
N VAL A 209 30.93 -6.38 -15.79
CA VAL A 209 31.08 -5.14 -15.01
C VAL A 209 30.17 -5.17 -13.79
N VAL A 210 28.88 -5.42 -13.99
CA VAL A 210 27.91 -5.50 -12.88
C VAL A 210 28.15 -6.70 -11.98
N ALA A 211 28.55 -7.87 -12.52
CA ALA A 211 28.92 -9.02 -11.70
C ALA A 211 30.06 -8.67 -10.72
N SER A 212 31.08 -7.93 -11.18
CA SER A 212 32.17 -7.45 -10.32
C SER A 212 31.70 -6.42 -9.28
N MET A 213 30.76 -5.54 -9.63
CA MET A 213 30.21 -4.54 -8.72
C MET A 213 29.34 -5.15 -7.63
N LEU A 214 28.51 -6.15 -7.98
CA LEU A 214 27.71 -6.90 -7.03
C LEU A 214 28.61 -7.61 -6.02
N ALA A 215 29.67 -8.29 -6.50
CA ALA A 215 30.64 -8.94 -5.63
C ALA A 215 31.39 -7.96 -4.71
N ALA A 216 31.77 -6.79 -5.22
CA ALA A 216 32.50 -5.79 -4.44
C ALA A 216 31.64 -5.03 -3.43
N SER A 217 30.32 -4.95 -3.64
CA SER A 217 29.39 -4.20 -2.79
C SER A 217 28.76 -5.05 -1.68
N GLY A 218 28.80 -6.38 -1.78
CA GLY A 218 28.20 -7.28 -0.78
C GLY A 218 26.66 -7.18 -0.73
N VAL A 219 26.04 -6.74 -1.82
CA VAL A 219 24.56 -6.73 -1.94
C VAL A 219 24.01 -8.06 -2.43
N VAL A 220 24.88 -8.97 -2.86
CA VAL A 220 24.50 -10.30 -3.36
C VAL A 220 23.85 -11.12 -2.26
N GLU A 221 24.36 -11.03 -1.04
CA GLU A 221 23.83 -11.70 0.13
C GLU A 221 22.41 -11.20 0.46
N GLU A 222 22.14 -9.91 0.25
CA GLU A 222 20.82 -9.33 0.43
C GLU A 222 19.86 -9.81 -0.67
N PHE A 223 20.32 -9.85 -1.92
CA PHE A 223 19.50 -10.36 -3.02
C PHE A 223 19.16 -11.84 -2.79
N GLN A 224 20.13 -12.65 -2.39
CA GLN A 224 19.94 -14.07 -2.06
C GLN A 224 19.01 -14.27 -0.86
N ALA A 225 19.04 -13.38 0.13
CA ALA A 225 18.08 -13.42 1.22
C ALA A 225 16.65 -13.18 0.72
N ASP A 226 16.48 -12.29 -0.25
CA ASP A 226 15.18 -11.99 -0.86
C ASP A 226 14.73 -13.02 -1.91
N GLU A 227 15.65 -13.83 -2.47
CA GLU A 227 15.32 -14.99 -3.34
C GLU A 227 14.44 -16.02 -2.60
N GLY A 228 14.64 -16.15 -1.28
CA GLY A 228 13.84 -17.01 -0.40
C GLY A 228 12.52 -16.39 0.04
N GLY A 229 12.11 -15.27 -0.59
CA GLY A 229 10.82 -14.58 -0.45
C GLY A 229 9.91 -14.79 -1.68
N ALA A 230 9.21 -13.74 -2.12
CA ALA A 230 8.38 -13.78 -3.34
C ALA A 230 9.22 -13.93 -4.65
N GLY A 231 10.49 -14.30 -4.52
CA GLY A 231 11.50 -14.24 -5.55
C GLY A 231 11.95 -12.82 -5.87
N ILE A 232 12.88 -12.72 -6.80
CA ILE A 232 13.44 -11.44 -7.23
C ILE A 232 13.47 -11.33 -8.74
N THR A 233 13.36 -10.10 -9.23
CA THR A 233 13.56 -9.77 -10.65
C THR A 233 14.67 -8.74 -10.77
N LEU A 234 15.78 -9.12 -11.40
CA LEU A 234 16.93 -8.24 -11.64
C LEU A 234 16.93 -7.72 -13.06
N PHE A 235 17.01 -6.41 -13.21
CA PHE A 235 17.26 -5.73 -14.48
C PHE A 235 18.74 -5.37 -14.58
N VAL A 236 19.52 -6.19 -15.26
CA VAL A 236 20.97 -6.12 -15.20
C VAL A 236 21.53 -5.39 -16.42
N PRO A 237 22.20 -4.23 -16.25
CA PRO A 237 22.76 -3.50 -17.37
C PRO A 237 23.93 -4.25 -18.00
N THR A 238 24.00 -4.25 -19.33
CA THR A 238 25.10 -4.87 -20.06
C THR A 238 26.40 -4.09 -19.90
N ASP A 239 27.53 -4.72 -20.18
CA ASP A 239 28.85 -4.08 -20.17
C ASP A 239 28.90 -2.87 -21.14
N THR A 240 28.18 -2.97 -22.26
CA THR A 240 27.98 -1.85 -23.20
C THR A 240 27.19 -0.70 -22.56
N ALA A 241 26.15 -0.98 -21.79
CA ALA A 241 25.38 0.03 -21.07
C ALA A 241 26.24 0.85 -20.10
N PHE A 242 27.22 0.21 -19.43
CA PHE A 242 28.19 0.92 -18.59
C PHE A 242 29.15 1.78 -19.40
N SER A 243 29.55 1.34 -20.60
CA SER A 243 30.44 2.09 -21.48
C SER A 243 29.79 3.36 -22.06
N GLU A 244 28.45 3.35 -22.21
CA GLU A 244 27.67 4.46 -22.74
C GLU A 244 27.31 5.53 -21.69
N LEU A 245 27.68 5.32 -20.41
CA LEU A 245 27.38 6.28 -19.35
C LEU A 245 28.13 7.62 -19.55
N PRO A 246 27.45 8.77 -19.48
CA PRO A 246 28.09 10.06 -19.60
C PRO A 246 29.05 10.34 -18.42
N SER A 247 30.20 10.95 -18.73
CA SER A 247 31.25 11.27 -17.73
C SER A 247 30.87 12.37 -16.73
N SER A 248 29.79 13.12 -16.98
CA SER A 248 29.29 14.18 -16.08
C SER A 248 28.14 13.66 -15.22
N GLY A 249 28.27 13.75 -13.89
CA GLY A 249 27.29 13.17 -12.94
C GLY A 249 27.28 11.64 -12.97
N SER A 250 28.46 11.02 -13.13
CA SER A 250 28.60 9.59 -13.39
C SER A 250 28.28 8.71 -12.17
N PHE A 251 27.69 7.54 -12.41
CA PHE A 251 27.59 6.46 -11.43
C PHE A 251 28.94 6.15 -10.75
N GLN A 252 30.05 6.34 -11.47
CA GLN A 252 31.40 6.07 -10.96
C GLN A 252 31.86 7.03 -9.86
N SER A 253 31.37 8.28 -9.83
CA SER A 253 31.73 9.25 -8.80
C SER A 253 30.94 9.09 -7.50
N LEU A 254 29.94 8.21 -7.49
CA LEU A 254 29.14 7.96 -6.29
C LEU A 254 29.98 7.25 -5.20
N PRO A 255 29.76 7.61 -3.91
CA PRO A 255 30.24 6.84 -2.77
C PRO A 255 29.75 5.40 -2.80
N ALA A 256 30.45 4.49 -2.11
CA ALA A 256 30.08 3.07 -2.04
C ALA A 256 28.63 2.86 -1.57
N ASP A 257 28.19 3.58 -0.54
CA ASP A 257 26.83 3.49 0.00
C ASP A 257 25.75 3.92 -1.00
N LYS A 258 26.05 4.87 -1.88
CA LYS A 258 25.12 5.28 -2.94
C LYS A 258 25.14 4.31 -4.11
N LYS A 259 26.29 3.70 -4.41
CA LYS A 259 26.41 2.67 -5.45
C LYS A 259 25.62 1.43 -5.08
N SER A 260 25.64 0.99 -3.82
CA SER A 260 24.81 -0.14 -3.37
C SER A 260 23.33 0.15 -3.53
N VAL A 261 22.86 1.35 -3.17
CA VAL A 261 21.46 1.76 -3.41
C VAL A 261 21.10 1.75 -4.90
N VAL A 262 21.99 2.21 -5.78
CA VAL A 262 21.75 2.12 -7.23
C VAL A 262 21.72 0.67 -7.71
N LEU A 263 22.55 -0.23 -7.16
CA LEU A 263 22.47 -1.66 -7.49
C LEU A 263 21.13 -2.26 -7.03
N LYS A 264 20.67 -1.93 -5.83
CA LYS A 264 19.34 -2.32 -5.32
C LYS A 264 18.19 -1.77 -6.16
N TYR A 265 18.36 -0.58 -6.75
CA TYR A 265 17.37 0.02 -7.65
C TYR A 265 17.13 -0.80 -8.93
N HIS A 266 18.05 -1.70 -9.28
CA HIS A 266 17.87 -2.59 -10.43
C HIS A 266 17.08 -3.86 -10.10
N VAL A 267 16.60 -4.02 -8.87
CA VAL A 267 15.99 -5.27 -8.40
C VAL A 267 14.60 -5.02 -7.83
N LEU A 268 13.64 -5.86 -8.21
CA LEU A 268 12.28 -5.90 -7.68
C LEU A 268 12.14 -7.01 -6.62
N HIS A 269 11.25 -6.78 -5.64
CA HIS A 269 10.92 -7.68 -4.53
C HIS A 269 10.04 -8.90 -4.88
N SER A 270 9.87 -9.20 -6.16
CA SER A 270 9.09 -10.35 -6.58
C SER A 270 9.61 -10.91 -7.88
N TYR A 271 9.45 -12.21 -8.06
CA TYR A 271 9.64 -12.88 -9.33
C TYR A 271 8.53 -12.47 -10.31
N TYR A 272 8.93 -11.82 -11.41
CA TYR A 272 8.05 -11.45 -12.49
C TYR A 272 8.57 -12.06 -13.79
N PRO A 273 7.88 -13.07 -14.35
CA PRO A 273 8.29 -13.64 -15.62
C PRO A 273 8.12 -12.62 -16.74
N LEU A 274 8.88 -12.79 -17.83
CA LEU A 274 8.92 -11.80 -18.91
C LEU A 274 7.51 -11.51 -19.48
N GLY A 275 6.71 -12.57 -19.68
CA GLY A 275 5.35 -12.45 -20.20
C GLY A 275 4.40 -11.65 -19.28
N PHE A 276 4.64 -11.68 -17.96
CA PHE A 276 3.88 -10.85 -17.02
C PHE A 276 4.25 -9.38 -17.17
N LEU A 277 5.56 -9.06 -17.15
CA LEU A 277 6.05 -7.69 -17.29
C LEU A 277 5.56 -7.04 -18.60
N GLU A 278 5.44 -7.82 -19.67
CA GLU A 278 4.91 -7.38 -20.96
C GLU A 278 3.41 -7.04 -20.98
N SER A 279 2.65 -7.61 -20.05
CA SER A 279 1.18 -7.46 -19.95
C SER A 279 0.75 -6.58 -18.77
N MET A 280 1.73 -6.00 -18.07
CA MET A 280 1.50 -5.29 -16.84
C MET A 280 0.72 -3.99 -17.06
N VAL A 281 -0.38 -3.83 -16.32
CA VAL A 281 -1.29 -2.68 -16.44
C VAL A 281 -0.88 -1.52 -15.53
N ASN A 282 -0.27 -1.83 -14.38
CA ASN A 282 0.32 -0.84 -13.49
C ASN A 282 1.84 -0.78 -13.68
N PRO A 283 2.37 0.28 -14.32
CA PRO A 283 3.78 0.31 -14.66
C PRO A 283 4.71 0.58 -13.47
N LEU A 284 4.22 1.16 -12.38
CA LEU A 284 5.07 1.64 -11.30
C LEU A 284 5.35 0.53 -10.27
N GLN A 285 6.60 0.06 -10.22
CA GLN A 285 7.04 -1.03 -9.35
C GLN A 285 8.08 -0.55 -8.31
N PRO A 286 7.92 -0.90 -7.02
CA PRO A 286 8.94 -0.66 -6.00
C PRO A 286 10.17 -1.53 -6.21
N THR A 287 11.34 -1.03 -5.81
CA THR A 287 12.61 -1.75 -5.90
C THR A 287 13.18 -2.04 -4.52
N LEU A 288 14.24 -2.85 -4.43
CA LEU A 288 15.01 -3.03 -3.19
C LEU A 288 15.53 -1.71 -2.61
N ALA A 289 15.79 -0.71 -3.45
CA ALA A 289 16.20 0.61 -2.97
C ALA A 289 15.06 1.37 -2.26
N THR A 290 13.79 1.09 -2.60
CA THR A 290 12.62 1.74 -1.98
C THR A 290 12.52 1.43 -0.49
N GLU A 291 12.87 0.21 -0.07
CA GLU A 291 12.83 -0.17 1.36
C GLU A 291 13.84 0.62 2.19
N ALA A 292 15.06 0.77 1.68
CA ALA A 292 16.12 1.49 2.38
C ALA A 292 15.88 3.01 2.42
N MET A 293 15.21 3.56 1.41
CA MET A 293 15.12 5.01 1.19
C MET A 293 13.74 5.62 1.48
N GLY A 294 12.71 4.79 1.68
CA GLY A 294 11.36 5.21 2.02
C GLY A 294 10.35 5.12 0.86
N ALA A 295 9.09 4.93 1.23
CA ALA A 295 7.98 4.69 0.31
C ALA A 295 7.83 5.80 -0.75
N GLY A 296 7.55 5.40 -2.00
CA GLY A 296 7.34 6.30 -3.13
C GLY A 296 8.61 6.84 -3.81
N SER A 297 9.78 6.53 -3.25
CA SER A 297 11.08 6.84 -3.86
C SER A 297 11.69 5.59 -4.50
N PHE A 298 12.57 5.77 -5.49
CA PHE A 298 13.29 4.64 -6.12
C PHE A 298 12.35 3.58 -6.73
N THR A 299 11.28 4.00 -7.40
CA THR A 299 10.39 3.12 -8.17
C THR A 299 10.80 3.07 -9.66
N LEU A 300 10.46 1.97 -10.33
CA LEU A 300 10.66 1.78 -11.78
C LEU A 300 9.33 1.88 -12.51
N ASN A 301 9.32 2.55 -13.66
CA ASN A 301 8.17 2.56 -14.57
C ASN A 301 8.42 1.57 -15.70
N ILE A 302 7.72 0.44 -15.68
CA ILE A 302 7.89 -0.65 -16.62
C ILE A 302 6.70 -0.65 -17.57
N SER A 303 6.95 -0.50 -18.86
CA SER A 303 5.92 -0.40 -19.89
C SER A 303 6.35 -1.11 -21.17
N ARG A 304 5.40 -1.30 -22.10
CA ARG A 304 5.69 -1.86 -23.42
C ARG A 304 5.84 -0.74 -24.44
N VAL A 305 7.00 -0.66 -25.06
CA VAL A 305 7.29 0.31 -26.13
C VAL A 305 7.72 -0.45 -27.38
N ASN A 306 7.02 -0.23 -28.51
CA ASN A 306 7.32 -0.85 -29.80
C ASN A 306 7.43 -2.39 -29.76
N GLY A 307 6.57 -3.03 -28.96
CA GLY A 307 6.54 -4.48 -28.85
C GLY A 307 7.56 -5.09 -27.89
N SER A 308 8.45 -4.28 -27.29
CA SER A 308 9.48 -4.73 -26.33
C SER A 308 9.27 -4.12 -24.94
N LEU A 309 9.79 -4.78 -23.90
CA LEU A 309 9.75 -4.26 -22.53
C LEU A 309 10.70 -3.07 -22.37
N ALA A 310 10.18 -1.96 -21.88
CA ALA A 310 10.90 -0.72 -21.62
C ALA A 310 10.78 -0.33 -20.15
N ILE A 311 11.87 0.19 -19.61
CA ILE A 311 11.99 0.60 -18.21
C ILE A 311 12.41 2.08 -18.22
N ASP A 312 11.50 2.92 -17.75
CA ASP A 312 11.68 4.36 -17.63
C ASP A 312 11.97 4.73 -16.17
N THR A 313 13.08 5.42 -15.93
CA THR A 313 13.44 5.95 -14.61
C THR A 313 13.12 7.46 -14.48
N GLY A 314 12.61 8.07 -15.55
CA GLY A 314 12.50 9.53 -15.70
C GLY A 314 13.82 10.22 -16.09
N ILE A 315 14.96 9.52 -15.98
CA ILE A 315 16.29 9.98 -16.42
C ILE A 315 16.74 9.21 -17.65
N VAL A 316 16.51 7.90 -17.64
CA VAL A 316 16.85 7.00 -18.73
C VAL A 316 15.66 6.14 -19.11
N LEU A 317 15.52 5.91 -20.41
CA LEU A 317 14.65 4.88 -20.96
C LEU A 317 15.53 3.71 -21.43
N ALA A 318 15.46 2.61 -20.70
CA ALA A 318 16.14 1.35 -20.99
C ALA A 318 15.17 0.36 -21.64
N SER A 319 15.70 -0.60 -22.37
CA SER A 319 14.95 -1.71 -22.97
C SER A 319 15.56 -3.04 -22.54
N VAL A 320 14.72 -4.07 -22.36
CA VAL A 320 15.25 -5.43 -22.16
C VAL A 320 15.87 -5.91 -23.47
N THR A 321 17.08 -6.43 -23.37
CA THR A 321 17.92 -6.89 -24.49
C THR A 321 17.94 -8.41 -24.60
N GLN A 322 17.95 -9.10 -23.46
CA GLN A 322 17.99 -10.56 -23.38
C GLN A 322 17.47 -11.05 -22.02
N THR A 323 17.01 -12.30 -21.99
CA THR A 323 16.70 -13.03 -20.76
C THR A 323 17.89 -13.90 -20.40
N VAL A 324 18.46 -13.68 -19.22
CA VAL A 324 19.55 -14.51 -18.68
C VAL A 324 18.96 -15.73 -17.99
N ILE A 325 18.00 -15.49 -17.09
CA ILE A 325 17.22 -16.51 -16.38
C ILE A 325 15.79 -16.01 -16.25
N ASP A 326 14.82 -16.91 -16.37
CA ASP A 326 13.41 -16.64 -16.09
C ASP A 326 12.81 -17.91 -15.47
N GLU A 327 13.23 -18.21 -14.24
CA GLU A 327 12.86 -19.43 -13.53
C GLU A 327 12.56 -19.09 -12.06
N ASN A 328 11.35 -19.40 -11.59
CA ASN A 328 10.98 -19.15 -10.20
C ASN A 328 11.98 -19.81 -9.23
N PRO A 329 12.56 -19.06 -8.25
CA PRO A 329 12.17 -17.73 -7.78
C PRO A 329 12.98 -16.55 -8.34
N VAL A 330 13.83 -16.73 -9.37
CA VAL A 330 14.73 -15.68 -9.87
C VAL A 330 14.51 -15.39 -11.35
N ALA A 331 14.26 -14.12 -11.68
CA ALA A 331 14.28 -13.64 -13.05
C ALA A 331 15.44 -12.64 -13.22
N ILE A 332 16.25 -12.79 -14.26
CA ILE A 332 17.34 -11.89 -14.61
C ILE A 332 17.20 -11.50 -16.07
N PHE A 333 16.97 -10.21 -16.30
CA PHE A 333 16.83 -9.62 -17.63
C PHE A 333 17.94 -8.62 -17.89
N GLY A 334 18.66 -8.79 -19.00
CA GLY A 334 19.66 -7.84 -19.45
C GLY A 334 19.02 -6.56 -19.98
N VAL A 335 19.49 -5.39 -19.58
CA VAL A 335 18.95 -4.09 -20.03
C VAL A 335 20.00 -3.24 -20.76
N SER A 336 19.52 -2.44 -21.72
CA SER A 336 20.37 -1.64 -22.61
C SER A 336 21.01 -0.40 -21.96
N LYS A 337 20.54 0.02 -20.79
CA LYS A 337 21.07 1.18 -20.04
C LYS A 337 21.11 0.90 -18.55
N VAL A 338 22.08 1.48 -17.86
CA VAL A 338 22.12 1.49 -16.39
C VAL A 338 20.95 2.33 -15.89
N LEU A 339 20.10 1.77 -15.03
CA LEU A 339 18.95 2.43 -14.45
C LEU A 339 19.43 3.44 -13.41
N LEU A 340 19.15 4.72 -13.65
CA LEU A 340 19.61 5.82 -12.79
C LEU A 340 18.42 6.37 -12.00
N PRO A 341 18.44 6.29 -10.65
CA PRO A 341 17.41 6.91 -9.81
C PRO A 341 17.42 8.43 -9.95
N ARG A 342 16.26 9.02 -10.23
CA ARG A 342 16.07 10.47 -10.30
C ARG A 342 16.49 11.19 -9.01
N GLU A 343 16.40 10.53 -7.86
CA GLU A 343 16.75 11.03 -6.54
C GLU A 343 18.25 11.37 -6.42
N PHE A 344 19.10 10.69 -7.19
CA PHE A 344 20.55 10.95 -7.23
C PHE A 344 20.99 11.72 -8.47
N PHE A 345 20.24 11.62 -9.57
CA PHE A 345 20.70 12.09 -10.89
C PHE A 345 19.85 13.22 -11.50
N ASN A 346 18.87 13.79 -10.79
CA ASN A 346 18.16 14.98 -11.25
C ASN A 346 19.11 16.18 -11.40
N LYS A 347 19.15 16.79 -12.59
CA LYS A 347 19.82 18.08 -12.86
C LYS A 347 19.02 19.24 -12.25
N HIS A 348 18.93 19.30 -10.92
CA HIS A 348 18.74 20.54 -10.15
C HIS A 348 19.06 20.29 -8.66
N SER A 349 20.33 20.41 -8.29
CA SER A 349 20.73 20.58 -6.90
C SER A 349 21.91 21.55 -6.83
N THR A 350 21.57 22.83 -6.99
CA THR A 350 22.27 23.90 -6.28
C THR A 350 22.14 23.61 -4.79
N VAL A 351 23.25 23.22 -4.16
CA VAL A 351 23.63 23.46 -2.76
C VAL A 351 22.46 23.51 -1.76
N SER A 352 22.21 22.38 -1.10
CA SER A 352 21.72 22.38 0.29
C SER A 352 22.78 21.74 1.17
N THR A 353 23.90 22.44 1.33
CA THR A 353 24.84 22.15 2.40
C THR A 353 24.31 22.78 3.68
N MET A 354 23.87 21.91 4.58
CA MET A 354 23.92 22.01 6.04
C MET A 354 23.76 23.39 6.70
N SER A 355 22.68 23.52 7.46
CA SER A 355 22.55 24.47 8.55
C SER A 355 23.57 24.18 9.65
N SER A 356 24.50 25.10 9.88
CA SER A 356 25.19 25.32 11.16
C SER A 356 25.90 26.68 11.18
N GLY A 357 25.44 27.56 12.09
CA GLY A 357 26.31 28.42 12.90
C GLY A 357 26.98 29.66 12.26
N SER A 358 26.31 30.80 12.40
CA SER A 358 26.82 32.12 12.86
C SER A 358 28.11 32.74 12.31
N ALA A 359 27.92 33.99 11.84
CA ALA A 359 28.72 35.21 12.02
C ALA A 359 29.84 35.60 11.03
N MET A 360 29.60 36.81 10.47
CA MET A 360 30.51 37.88 10.05
C MET A 360 31.58 37.60 8.98
N SER A 361 31.48 38.31 7.85
CA SER A 361 32.40 39.43 7.59
C SER A 361 31.94 40.26 6.38
N SER A 362 31.67 41.54 6.64
CA SER A 362 31.41 42.62 5.68
C SER A 362 32.70 43.13 5.04
N SER A 363 32.65 43.56 3.77
CA SER A 363 33.49 44.62 3.16
C SER A 363 33.14 44.87 1.67
N PRO A 364 33.42 46.06 1.11
CA PRO A 364 32.38 46.96 0.59
C PRO A 364 32.41 47.24 -0.92
N LEU A 365 31.31 47.81 -1.42
CA LEU A 365 31.19 48.52 -2.71
C LEU A 365 31.66 49.98 -2.56
N PRO A 366 32.34 50.57 -3.55
CA PRO A 366 32.54 52.01 -3.61
C PRO A 366 31.41 52.73 -4.34
N ASP A 367 30.93 53.80 -3.71
CA ASP A 367 30.02 54.82 -4.22
C ASP A 367 30.59 55.59 -5.41
N THR A 368 29.74 56.02 -6.36
CA THR A 368 29.68 57.46 -6.71
C THR A 368 28.35 57.83 -7.39
N ALA A 369 27.76 58.92 -6.88
CA ALA A 369 26.52 59.56 -7.31
C ALA A 369 26.66 60.39 -8.61
N ALA A 370 25.53 60.66 -9.29
CA ALA A 370 25.01 62.03 -9.56
C ALA A 370 24.03 62.11 -10.76
N MET A 371 22.77 62.43 -10.44
CA MET A 371 21.88 63.46 -11.01
C MET A 371 21.81 63.77 -12.53
N SER A 372 20.61 63.61 -13.09
CA SER A 372 19.97 64.17 -14.33
C SER A 372 19.97 65.73 -14.39
N PRO A 373 19.35 66.47 -15.36
CA PRO A 373 18.39 66.11 -16.45
C PRO A 373 18.45 66.91 -17.79
N GLY A 374 17.55 66.61 -18.75
CA GLY A 374 16.91 67.64 -19.62
C GLY A 374 16.55 67.33 -21.09
N SER A 375 15.23 67.19 -21.37
CA SER A 375 14.41 67.51 -22.59
C SER A 375 14.78 66.91 -23.97
N SER A 376 13.87 66.44 -24.84
CA SER A 376 12.54 66.96 -25.26
C SER A 376 11.71 65.89 -26.02
N SER A 377 10.38 66.04 -26.00
CA SER A 377 9.35 65.26 -26.75
C SER A 377 8.66 66.20 -27.78
N PRO A 378 7.95 65.73 -28.85
CA PRO A 378 6.53 65.28 -28.77
C PRO A 378 6.21 64.12 -29.77
N GLY A 379 5.09 63.38 -29.78
CA GLY A 379 3.76 63.42 -29.17
C GLY A 379 2.82 62.42 -29.89
N TYR A 380 1.57 62.31 -29.41
CA TYR A 380 0.46 61.38 -29.76
C TYR A 380 0.48 60.01 -29.06
N GLY A 381 -0.48 59.60 -28.23
CA GLY A 381 -1.78 60.16 -27.81
C GLY A 381 -2.76 59.00 -27.56
N GLY A 382 -3.30 58.85 -26.34
CA GLY A 382 -4.42 57.94 -26.03
C GLY A 382 -4.31 57.19 -24.70
N GLU A 383 -4.75 57.82 -23.60
CA GLU A 383 -5.07 57.23 -22.28
C GLU A 383 -6.59 56.86 -22.25
N PRO A 384 -7.15 56.09 -21.28
CA PRO A 384 -7.04 56.41 -19.84
C PRO A 384 -7.01 55.24 -18.82
N SER A 385 -6.37 55.54 -17.68
CA SER A 385 -6.74 55.26 -16.28
C SER A 385 -7.22 53.88 -15.77
N HIS A 386 -6.41 53.34 -14.86
CA HIS A 386 -6.74 52.91 -13.48
C HIS A 386 -8.21 52.96 -13.03
N VAL A 387 -8.75 51.85 -12.51
CA VAL A 387 -9.50 51.78 -11.23
C VAL A 387 -9.70 50.33 -10.75
N SER A 388 -9.24 50.09 -9.52
CA SER A 388 -9.83 49.32 -8.41
C SER A 388 -10.69 48.08 -8.70
N SER A 389 -10.23 46.93 -8.20
CA SER A 389 -11.05 45.74 -7.95
C SER A 389 -11.96 45.92 -6.72
N PRO A 390 -13.25 45.57 -6.79
CA PRO A 390 -14.10 45.36 -5.62
C PRO A 390 -14.11 43.89 -5.17
N PRO A 391 -14.47 43.61 -3.90
CA PRO A 391 -14.56 42.26 -3.34
C PRO A 391 -15.88 41.59 -3.76
N GLY A 392 -15.81 40.35 -4.25
CA GLY A 392 -16.97 39.54 -4.62
C GLY A 392 -17.28 38.49 -3.54
N GLU A 393 -18.46 38.64 -2.94
CA GLU A 393 -19.10 37.74 -1.98
C GLU A 393 -19.16 36.27 -2.41
N SER A 394 -18.89 35.38 -1.45
CA SER A 394 -19.25 33.97 -1.49
C SER A 394 -20.70 33.79 -1.00
N THR A 395 -21.61 33.38 -1.88
CA THR A 395 -23.00 33.08 -1.51
C THR A 395 -23.41 31.70 -2.01
N GLY A 396 -23.65 30.79 -1.06
CA GLY A 396 -24.84 29.93 -1.08
C GLY A 396 -24.83 28.64 -1.91
N ALA A 397 -24.01 27.66 -1.54
CA ALA A 397 -24.19 26.26 -1.98
C ALA A 397 -24.62 25.31 -0.83
N ALA A 398 -25.21 25.85 0.25
CA ALA A 398 -25.68 25.06 1.39
C ALA A 398 -27.21 25.03 1.56
N ASP A 399 -27.97 25.88 0.84
CA ASP A 399 -29.41 26.07 1.10
C ASP A 399 -30.34 25.19 0.23
N ILE A 400 -29.80 24.49 -0.77
CA ILE A 400 -30.61 23.67 -1.70
C ILE A 400 -30.77 22.23 -1.19
N ILE A 401 -29.87 21.74 -0.33
CA ILE A 401 -29.90 20.36 0.17
C ILE A 401 -30.85 20.22 1.37
N VAL A 402 -30.89 21.22 2.26
CA VAL A 402 -31.78 21.21 3.44
C VAL A 402 -33.27 21.30 3.02
N ARG A 403 -33.58 22.06 1.97
CA ARG A 403 -34.96 22.23 1.49
C ARG A 403 -35.54 21.00 0.80
N LYS A 404 -34.69 20.11 0.25
CA LYS A 404 -35.13 18.81 -0.32
C LYS A 404 -35.31 17.73 0.75
N LEU A 405 -34.61 17.83 1.88
CA LEU A 405 -34.78 16.89 3.00
C LEU A 405 -36.10 17.11 3.75
N ILE A 406 -36.55 18.37 3.88
CA ILE A 406 -37.78 18.73 4.60
C ILE A 406 -39.06 18.35 3.83
N LEU A 407 -39.02 18.36 2.49
CA LEU A 407 -40.20 18.01 1.68
C LEU A 407 -40.42 16.49 1.58
N GLY A 408 -39.36 15.69 1.64
CA GLY A 408 -39.46 14.22 1.66
C GLY A 408 -39.98 13.65 2.98
N LEU A 409 -39.66 14.30 4.11
CA LEU A 409 -40.10 13.86 5.43
C LEU A 409 -41.59 14.14 5.69
N CYS A 410 -42.17 15.15 5.02
CA CYS A 410 -43.59 15.49 5.16
C CYS A 410 -44.53 14.51 4.42
N CYS A 411 -44.06 13.87 3.34
CA CYS A 411 -44.87 12.92 2.57
C CYS A 411 -44.98 11.54 3.23
N ILE A 412 -44.04 11.15 4.11
CA ILE A 412 -44.10 9.86 4.81
C ILE A 412 -45.03 9.94 6.04
N LEU A 413 -45.14 11.11 6.66
CA LEU A 413 -46.02 11.33 7.82
C LEU A 413 -47.52 11.41 7.47
N MET A 414 -47.88 11.71 6.21
CA MET A 414 -49.28 11.73 5.75
C MET A 414 -49.78 10.37 5.23
N HIS A 415 -48.94 9.33 5.19
CA HIS A 415 -49.37 7.96 4.87
C HIS A 415 -49.62 7.08 6.11
N PHE A 416 -49.42 7.61 7.31
CA PHE A 416 -49.70 6.91 8.57
C PHE A 416 -50.91 7.47 9.35
N VAL A 417 -51.65 8.42 8.76
CA VAL A 417 -52.91 8.94 9.32
C VAL A 417 -53.98 8.99 8.24
N VAL A 418 -54.47 7.81 7.83
CA VAL A 418 -55.87 7.52 7.41
C VAL A 418 -56.14 6.07 7.73
#